data_AF-A0A7G3AXB5-F1
#
_entry.id   AF-A0A7G3AXB5-F1
#
_cell.length_a   1.000
_cell.length_b   1.000
_cell.length_c   1.000
_cell.angle_alpha   90.00
_cell.angle_beta   90.00
_cell.angle_gamma   90.00
#
_symmetry.space_group_name_H-M   'P 1'
#
loop_
_entity.id
_entity.type
_entity.pdbx_description
1 polymer ?
#
loop_
_entity_poly.entity_id
_entity_poly.type
_entity_poly.pdbx_seq_one_letter_code
_entity_poly.pdbx_strand_id
1 'polypeptide(L)'
;YHPNIDEKGQVCLPIISAENWKPATKTDQVIQALIALVNDPEPEHPLRADLAGEYLNDRKKFMKNAEDFTRKNSEKRPTGSD
;
A
#
# COMPACT_ATOMS: atom_id res chain seq x y z
N TYR A 1 -1.71 0.66 7.86
CA TYR A 1 -1.03 1.95 8.07
C TYR A 1 -0.20 2.24 6.84
N HIS A 2 -0.78 2.94 5.85
CA HIS A 2 -0.14 3.16 4.55
C HIS A 2 -0.69 4.45 3.90
N PRO A 3 0.13 5.33 3.31
CA PRO A 3 -0.34 6.57 2.69
C PRO A 3 -1.32 6.36 1.51
N ASN A 4 -1.13 5.29 0.74
CA ASN A 4 -1.91 5.00 -0.47
C ASN A 4 -3.07 4.00 -0.27
N ILE A 5 -3.40 3.64 0.98
CA ILE A 5 -4.52 2.74 1.31
C ILE A 5 -5.37 3.42 2.37
N ASP A 6 -6.68 3.52 2.14
CA ASP A 6 -7.60 4.16 3.09
C ASP A 6 -7.96 3.23 4.28
N GLU A 7 -8.77 3.73 5.22
CA GLU A 7 -9.19 2.95 6.41
C GLU A 7 -10.09 1.76 6.10
N LYS A 8 -10.72 1.75 4.93
CA LYS A 8 -11.61 0.68 4.45
C LYS A 8 -10.85 -0.34 3.59
N GLY A 9 -9.56 -0.14 3.35
CA GLY A 9 -8.74 -0.98 2.49
C GLY A 9 -8.86 -0.67 1.00
N GLN A 10 -9.46 0.46 0.63
CA GLN A 10 -9.50 0.90 -0.76
C GLN A 10 -8.12 1.40 -1.20
N VAL A 11 -7.77 1.14 -2.46
CA VAL A 11 -6.52 1.52 -3.09
C VAL A 11 -6.79 2.08 -4.49
N CYS A 12 -6.08 3.13 -4.86
CA CYS A 12 -6.09 3.65 -6.23
C CYS A 12 -4.89 3.08 -6.99
N LEU A 13 -5.15 2.15 -7.91
CA LEU A 13 -4.13 1.57 -8.78
C LEU A 13 -4.38 2.02 -10.23
N PRO A 14 -3.46 2.77 -10.88
CA PRO A 14 -3.64 3.24 -12.24
C PRO A 14 -3.96 2.11 -13.23
N ILE A 15 -3.31 0.95 -13.10
CA ILE A 15 -3.46 -0.20 -14.01
C ILE A 15 -4.89 -0.77 -14.10
N ILE A 16 -5.75 -0.51 -13.10
CA ILE A 16 -7.16 -0.92 -13.06
C ILE A 16 -8.15 0.26 -13.06
N SER A 17 -7.66 1.49 -13.26
CA SER A 17 -8.53 2.65 -13.42
C SER A 17 -9.32 2.57 -14.73
N ALA A 18 -10.54 3.11 -14.76
CA ALA A 18 -11.42 3.04 -15.93
C ALA A 18 -10.78 3.63 -17.20
N GLU A 19 -9.89 4.62 -17.05
CA GLU A 19 -9.20 5.28 -18.15
C GLU A 19 -8.00 4.50 -18.70
N ASN A 20 -7.32 3.71 -17.86
CA ASN A 20 -6.07 3.02 -18.21
C ASN A 20 -6.22 1.50 -18.36
N TRP A 21 -7.36 0.94 -17.96
CA TRP A 21 -7.62 -0.49 -18.07
C TRP A 21 -7.59 -0.95 -19.53
N LYS A 22 -6.96 -2.11 -19.77
CA LYS A 22 -6.90 -2.76 -21.08
C LYS A 22 -7.34 -4.22 -20.94
N PRO A 23 -8.08 -4.80 -21.92
CA PRO A 23 -8.46 -6.22 -21.87
C PRO A 23 -7.27 -7.19 -21.79
N ALA A 24 -6.08 -6.75 -22.21
CA ALA A 24 -4.84 -7.53 -22.14
C ALA A 24 -4.16 -7.48 -20.76
N THR A 25 -4.62 -6.63 -19.84
CA THR A 25 -4.08 -6.55 -18.48
C THR A 25 -4.41 -7.84 -17.73
N LYS A 26 -3.36 -8.52 -17.26
CA LYS A 26 -3.49 -9.76 -16.50
C LYS A 26 -3.46 -9.50 -15.00
N THR A 27 -4.08 -10.39 -14.23
CA THR A 27 -4.18 -10.27 -12.76
C THR A 27 -2.81 -10.28 -12.07
N ASP A 28 -1.83 -11.02 -12.59
CA ASP A 28 -0.46 -11.04 -12.06
C ASP A 28 0.21 -9.65 -12.15
N GLN A 29 -0.01 -8.91 -13.24
CA GLN A 29 0.47 -7.53 -13.39
C GLN A 29 -0.19 -6.59 -12.36
N VAL A 30 -1.48 -6.77 -12.08
CA VAL A 30 -2.21 -5.99 -11.06
C VAL A 30 -1.65 -6.28 -9.66
N ILE A 31 -1.43 -7.55 -9.33
CA ILE A 31 -0.86 -7.96 -8.04
C ILE A 31 0.57 -7.42 -7.89
N GLN A 32 1.39 -7.48 -8.94
CA GLN A 32 2.75 -6.92 -8.92
C GLN A 32 2.73 -5.40 -8.70
N ALA A 33 1.82 -4.67 -9.34
CA ALA A 33 1.65 -3.24 -9.12
C ALA A 33 1.24 -2.92 -7.67
N LEU A 34 0.33 -3.72 -7.10
CA LEU A 34 -0.06 -3.57 -5.70
C LEU A 34 1.10 -3.84 -4.74
N ILE A 35 1.87 -4.91 -4.96
CA ILE A 35 3.05 -5.24 -4.14
C ILE A 35 4.08 -4.10 -4.21
N ALA A 36 4.33 -3.56 -5.41
CA ALA A 36 5.23 -2.44 -5.59
C ALA A 36 4.78 -1.22 -4.77
N LEU A 37 3.50 -0.85 -4.86
CA LEU A 37 2.93 0.26 -4.10
C LEU A 37 3.00 0.05 -2.57
N VAL A 38 2.78 -1.19 -2.10
CA VAL A 38 2.85 -1.52 -0.66
C VAL A 38 4.29 -1.46 -0.14
N ASN A 39 5.28 -1.82 -0.95
CA ASN A 39 6.68 -1.75 -0.57
C ASN A 39 7.22 -0.32 -0.63
N ASP A 40 6.82 0.44 -1.64
CA ASP A 40 7.28 1.79 -1.92
C ASP A 40 6.08 2.76 -2.00
N PRO A 41 5.69 3.39 -0.86
CA PRO A 41 4.61 4.36 -0.85
C PRO A 41 4.85 5.57 -1.75
N GLU A 42 3.79 6.06 -2.40
CA GLU A 42 3.76 7.23 -3.28
C GLU A 42 3.12 8.45 -2.56
N PRO A 43 3.89 9.28 -1.83
CA PRO A 43 3.35 10.37 -1.01
C PRO A 43 2.75 11.55 -1.80
N GLU A 44 3.00 11.64 -3.10
CA GLU A 44 2.44 12.63 -4.03
C GLU A 44 0.98 12.35 -4.42
N HIS A 45 0.54 11.10 -4.29
CA HIS A 45 -0.82 10.64 -4.59
C HIS A 45 -1.44 9.87 -3.42
N PRO A 46 -1.56 10.48 -2.22
CA PRO A 46 -2.00 9.75 -1.05
C PRO A 46 -3.53 9.69 -0.94
N LEU A 47 -4.04 8.58 -0.42
CA LEU A 47 -5.41 8.49 0.11
C LEU A 47 -5.48 8.98 1.57
N ARG A 48 -4.34 8.95 2.27
CA ARG A 48 -4.15 9.36 3.66
C ARG A 48 -3.07 10.45 3.74
N ALA A 49 -3.47 11.69 3.53
CA ALA A 49 -2.55 12.84 3.49
C ALA A 49 -1.78 13.06 4.81
N ASP A 50 -2.39 12.71 5.94
CA ASP A 50 -1.75 12.72 7.25
C ASP A 50 -0.56 11.74 7.33
N LEU A 51 -0.74 10.52 6.82
CA LEU A 51 0.32 9.50 6.77
C LEU A 51 1.40 9.84 5.75
N ALA A 52 1.03 10.44 4.61
CA ALA A 52 2.00 10.95 3.63
C ALA A 52 2.86 12.07 4.22
N GLY A 53 2.24 13.01 4.94
CA GLY A 53 2.94 14.07 5.66
C GLY A 53 3.90 13.51 6.71
N GLU A 54 3.48 12.51 7.48
CA GLU A 54 4.38 11.84 8.44
C GLU A 54 5.52 11.10 7.73
N TYR A 55 5.23 10.37 6.64
CA TYR A 55 6.22 9.65 5.84
C TYR A 55 7.32 10.55 5.25
N LEU A 56 6.96 11.77 4.84
CA LEU A 56 7.89 12.76 4.28
C LEU A 56 8.67 13.52 5.36
N ASN A 57 8.01 13.92 6.45
CA ASN A 57 8.60 14.81 7.44
C ASN A 57 9.29 14.08 8.61
N ASP A 58 8.82 12.89 8.98
CA ASP A 58 9.38 12.06 10.05
C ASP A 58 9.28 10.57 9.72
N ARG A 59 10.16 10.12 8.82
CA ARG A 59 10.21 8.72 8.37
C ARG A 59 10.39 7.75 9.53
N LYS A 60 11.14 8.11 10.57
CA LYS A 60 11.40 7.22 11.72
C LYS A 60 10.12 6.96 12.51
N LYS A 61 9.35 8.02 12.77
CA LYS A 61 8.05 7.92 13.44
C LYS A 61 7.06 7.13 12.60
N PHE A 62 6.98 7.41 11.30
CA PHE A 62 6.13 6.65 10.37
C PHE A 62 6.43 5.14 10.44
N MET A 63 7.72 4.77 10.32
CA MET A 63 8.11 3.35 10.32
C MET A 63 7.78 2.67 11.64
N LYS A 64 8.01 3.34 12.78
CA LYS A 64 7.64 2.81 14.09
C LYS A 64 6.13 2.56 14.19
N ASN A 65 5.32 3.52 13.78
CA ASN A 65 3.86 3.39 13.81
C ASN A 65 3.37 2.30 12.84
N ALA A 66 3.98 2.19 11.66
CA ALA A 66 3.68 1.15 10.68
C ALA A 66 4.01 -0.25 11.21
N GLU A 67 5.14 -0.42 11.89
CA GLU A 67 5.53 -1.67 12.55
C GLU A 67 4.55 -2.05 13.66
N ASP A 68 4.20 -1.11 14.54
CA ASP A 68 3.27 -1.35 15.64
C ASP A 68 1.86 -1.68 15.13
N PHE A 69 1.40 -1.00 14.08
CA PHE A 69 0.13 -1.30 13.44
C PHE A 69 0.14 -2.68 12.77
N THR A 70 1.22 -3.04 12.08
CA THR A 70 1.41 -4.37 11.47
C THR A 70 1.34 -5.44 12.56
N ARG A 71 2.11 -5.30 13.64
CA ARG A 71 2.13 -6.26 14.77
C ARG A 71 0.75 -6.51 15.37
N LYS A 72 -0.10 -5.49 15.43
CA LYS A 72 -1.43 -5.57 16.05
C LYS A 72 -2.51 -6.14 15.13
N ASN A 73 -2.42 -5.89 13.81
CA ASN A 73 -3.56 -6.10 12.90
C ASN A 73 -3.25 -6.99 11.69
N SER A 74 -1.99 -7.37 11.42
CA SER A 74 -1.66 -8.14 10.22
C SER A 74 -1.94 -9.63 10.38
N GLU A 75 -2.23 -10.29 9.27
CA GLU A 75 -2.17 -11.75 9.17
C GLU A 75 -0.77 -12.27 9.51
N LYS A 76 -0.70 -13.54 9.94
CA LYS A 76 0.59 -14.19 10.19
C LYS A 76 1.32 -14.40 8.86
N ARG A 77 2.59 -14.01 8.81
CA ARG A 77 3.45 -14.33 7.67
C ARG A 77 3.56 -15.86 7.54
N PRO A 78 3.30 -16.44 6.36
CA PRO A 78 3.53 -17.87 6.14
C PRO A 78 4.98 -18.22 6.43
N THR A 79 5.20 -19.08 7.41
CA THR A 79 6.48 -19.76 7.62
C THR A 79 6.41 -21.00 6.73
N GLY A 80 7.18 -21.05 5.65
CA GLY A 80 7.07 -22.10 4.63
C GLY A 80 7.13 -23.51 5.24
N SER A 81 5.95 -24.09 5.47
CA SER A 81 5.70 -25.45 5.94
C SER A 81 4.18 -25.65 5.98
N ASP A 82 3.57 -25.65 4.80
CA ASP A 82 2.29 -26.33 4.50
C ASP A 82 2.36 -26.78 3.03
#